data_AF-A0A1V6IMG3-F1
#
_entry.id   AF-A0A1V6IMG3-F1
#
_cell.length_a   1.000
_cell.length_b   1.000
_cell.length_c   1.000
_cell.angle_alpha   90.00
_cell.angle_beta   90.00
_cell.angle_gamma   90.00
#
_symmetry.space_group_name_H-M   'P 1'
#
loop_
_entity.id
_entity.type
_entity.pdbx_description
1 polymer ?
#
loop_
_entity_poly.entity_id
_entity_poly.type
_entity_poly.pdbx_seq_one_letter_code
_entity_poly.pdbx_strand_id
1 'polypeptide(L)' 'MLKISKICFAVSGLLLIVDSTLMILNKPNPLGLPLPCPVTLTILGVGLILFSIAKIK' A
#
# COMPACT_ATOMS: atom_id res chain seq x y z
N MET A 1 -8.57 14.35 6.44
CA MET A 1 -8.57 12.89 6.71
C MET A 1 -8.98 12.10 5.46
N LEU A 2 -10.22 12.23 4.98
CA LEU A 2 -10.74 11.41 3.87
C LEU A 2 -10.00 11.56 2.52
N LYS A 3 -9.61 12.78 2.13
CA LYS A 3 -8.83 13.00 0.89
C LYS A 3 -7.45 12.32 0.94
N ILE A 4 -6.77 12.42 2.09
CA ILE A 4 -5.44 11.83 2.31
C ILE A 4 -5.53 10.30 2.32
N SER A 5 -6.52 9.73 3.02
CA SER A 5 -6.77 8.29 3.01
C SER A 5 -7.04 7.75 1.60
N LYS A 6 -7.81 8.47 0.77
CA LYS A 6 -8.02 8.10 -0.64
C LYS A 6 -6.72 8.09 -1.45
N ILE A 7 -5.83 9.05 -1.22
CA ILE A 7 -4.51 9.09 -1.87
C ILE A 7 -3.66 7.91 -1.40
N CYS A 8 -3.61 7.63 -0.09
CA CYS A 8 -2.90 6.45 0.43
C CYS A 8 -3.42 5.15 -0.20
N PHE A 9 -4.74 4.98 -0.33
CA PHE A 9 -5.31 3.80 -0.98
C PHE A 9 -4.99 3.72 -2.47
N ALA A 10 -5.04 4.84 -3.20
CA ALA A 10 -4.67 4.85 -4.61
C ALA A 10 -3.21 4.46 -4.82
N VAL A 11 -2.31 5.03 -4.01
CA VAL A 11 -0.87 4.73 -4.04
C VAL A 11 -0.63 3.27 -3.63
N SER A 12 -1.17 2.80 -2.51
CA SER A 12 -1.05 1.41 -2.08
C SER A 12 -1.62 0.42 -3.10
N GLY A 13 -2.75 0.74 -3.73
CA GLY A 13 -3.32 -0.10 -4.79
C GLY A 13 -2.37 -0.26 -5.96
N LEU A 14 -1.75 0.82 -6.42
CA LEU A 14 -0.75 0.77 -7.48
C LEU A 14 0.48 -0.06 -7.06
N LEU A 15 1.01 0.16 -5.85
CA LEU A 15 2.15 -0.60 -5.35
C LEU A 15 1.83 -2.10 -5.20
N LEU A 16 0.64 -2.47 -4.75
CA LEU A 16 0.22 -3.88 -4.63
C LEU A 16 0.12 -4.57 -5.99
N ILE A 17 -0.30 -3.85 -7.04
CA ILE A 17 -0.30 -4.38 -8.41
C ILE A 17 1.14 -4.64 -8.87
N VAL A 18 2.08 -3.72 -8.59
CA VAL A 18 3.49 -3.91 -8.92
C VAL A 18 4.09 -5.08 -8.13
N ASP A 19 3.86 -5.14 -6.81
CA ASP A 19 4.35 -6.22 -5.95
C ASP A 19 3.82 -7.59 -6.40
N SER A 20 2.52 -7.71 -6.69
CA SER A 20 1.94 -8.95 -7.22
C SER A 20 2.49 -9.33 -8.59
N THR A 21 2.72 -8.35 -9.47
CA THR A 21 3.36 -8.59 -10.78
C THR A 21 4.78 -9.13 -10.60
N LEU A 22 5.59 -8.52 -9.72
CA LEU A 22 6.95 -8.98 -9.42
C LEU A 22 6.95 -10.38 -8.81
N MET A 23 6.00 -10.67 -7.93
CA MET A 23 5.82 -12.00 -7.32
C MET A 23 5.48 -13.06 -8.37
N ILE A 24 4.62 -12.75 -9.35
CA ILE A 24 4.29 -13.64 -10.48
C ILE A 24 5.54 -13.86 -11.37
N LEU A 25 6.30 -12.80 -11.65
CA LEU A 25 7.52 -12.88 -12.45
C LEU A 25 8.71 -13.49 -11.70
N ASN A 26 8.54 -13.91 -10.43
CA ASN A 26 9.61 -14.36 -9.53
C ASN A 26 10.80 -13.38 -9.50
N LYS A 27 10.51 -12.08 -9.66
CA LYS A 27 11.51 -11.02 -9.57
C LYS A 27 11.58 -10.52 -8.14
N PRO A 28 12.79 -10.32 -7.59
CA PRO A 28 12.92 -9.70 -6.29
C PRO A 28 12.39 -8.26 -6.35
N ASN A 29 11.88 -7.77 -5.22
CA ASN A 29 11.49 -6.38 -5.07
C ASN A 29 12.69 -5.47 -5.41
N PRO A 30 12.52 -4.36 -6.16
CA PRO A 30 13.59 -3.39 -6.43
C PRO A 30 14.30 -2.88 -5.18
N LEU A 31 13.61 -2.85 -4.03
CA LEU A 31 14.17 -2.41 -2.75
C LEU A 31 14.87 -3.54 -1.97
N GLY A 32 14.92 -4.77 -2.49
CA GLY A 32 15.50 -5.93 -1.81
C GLY A 32 14.70 -6.45 -0.61
N LEU A 33 13.55 -5.84 -0.32
CA LEU A 33 12.65 -6.23 0.77
C LEU A 33 11.77 -7.42 0.36
N PRO A 34 11.27 -8.22 1.32
CA PRO A 34 10.34 -9.31 1.02
C PRO A 34 9.09 -8.79 0.30
N LEU A 35 8.59 -9.56 -0.67
CA LEU A 35 7.31 -9.31 -1.34
C LEU A 35 6.16 -9.93 -0.51
N PRO A 36 5.01 -9.25 -0.37
CA PRO A 36 4.74 -7.86 -0.76
C PRO A 36 5.54 -6.87 0.08
N CYS A 37 5.96 -5.75 -0.52
CA CYS A 37 6.91 -4.83 0.09
C CYS A 37 6.35 -4.26 1.42
N PRO A 38 7.10 -4.29 2.53
CA PRO A 38 6.66 -3.75 3.82
C PRO A 38 6.24 -2.27 3.75
N VAL A 39 6.84 -1.51 2.83
CA VAL A 39 6.49 -0.11 2.57
C VAL A 39 5.08 0.00 1.99
N THR A 40 4.71 -0.87 1.05
CA THR A 40 3.36 -0.94 0.49
C THR A 40 2.32 -1.17 1.59
N LEU A 41 2.61 -2.12 2.48
CA LEU A 41 1.72 -2.49 3.59
C LEU A 41 1.60 -1.38 4.64
N THR A 42 2.68 -0.68 4.95
CA THR A 42 2.64 0.44 5.91
C THR A 42 1.81 1.61 5.35
N ILE A 43 1.97 1.96 4.06
CA ILE A 43 1.14 3.00 3.43
C ILE A 43 -0.34 2.61 3.43
N LEU A 44 -0.64 1.32 3.18
CA LEU A 44 -2.01 0.81 3.19
C LEU A 44 -2.61 0.89 4.60
N GLY A 45 -1.86 0.46 5.61
CA GLY A 45 -2.24 0.52 7.01
C GLY A 45 -2.49 1.95 7.49
N VAL A 46 -1.61 2.89 7.13
CA VAL A 46 -1.79 4.32 7.43
C VAL A 46 -3.06 4.85 6.73
N GLY A 47 -3.30 4.47 5.48
CA GLY A 47 -4.53 4.81 4.75
C GLY A 47 -5.80 4.30 5.44
N LEU A 48 -5.77 3.07 5.97
CA LEU A 48 -6.87 2.46 6.75
C LEU A 48 -7.10 3.18 8.07
N ILE A 49 -6.05 3.46 8.84
CA ILE A 49 -6.17 4.17 10.12
C ILE A 49 -6.75 5.57 9.89
N LEU A 50 -6.23 6.31 8.90
CA LEU A 50 -6.74 7.62 8.52
C LEU A 50 -8.19 7.55 8.04
N PHE A 51 -8.58 6.50 7.32
CA PHE A 51 -9.96 6.28 6.90
C PHE A 51 -10.89 6.08 8.09
N SER A 52 -10.52 5.19 9.01
CA SER A 52 -11.31 4.86 10.20
C SER A 52 -11.51 6.09 11.08
N ILE A 53 -10.44 6.86 11.34
CA ILE A 53 -10.54 8.12 12.08
C ILE A 53 -11.41 9.14 11.34
N ALA A 54 -11.31 9.22 10.00
CA ALA A 54 -12.15 10.11 9.18
C ALA A 54 -13.63 9.75 9.22
N LYS A 55 -13.96 8.47 9.47
CA LYS A 55 -15.33 7.94 9.47
C LYS A 55 -16.00 8.01 10.84
N ILE A 56 -15.21 7.97 11.91
CA ILE A 56 -15.68 8.12 13.30
C ILE A 56 -15.99 9.58 13.64
N LYS A 57 -15.33 10.52 12.97
CA LYS A 57 -15.50 11.97 13.14
C LYS A 57 -16.48 12.53 12.12
#